data_AF-A0A529LWQ3-F1
#
_entry.id   AF-A0A529LWQ3-F1
#
_cell.length_a   1.000
_cell.length_b   1.000
_cell.length_c   1.000
_cell.angle_alpha   90.00
_cell.angle_beta   90.00
_cell.angle_gamma   90.00
#
_symmetry.space_group_name_H-M   'P 1'
#
loop_
_entity.id
_entity.type
_entity.pdbx_description
1 polymer ?
#
loop_
_entity_poly.entity_id
_entity_poly.type
_entity_poly.pdbx_seq_one_letter_code
_entity_poly.pdbx_strand_id
1 'polypeptide(L)'
;ALKDFSKKEIRGKTIVAVVSGGNFDFERLPDVKERALRFEGLKKYFIIRFPQRPGALRDFLELLGPDDDIARFEYLKKSARNFGSVLIGIETKDRRNFDLLKAKFEAEGVQYQDITDNKTLAGFII
;
A
#
# COMPACT_ATOMS: atom_id res chain seq x y z
N ALA A 1 21.69 -0.07 -8.25
CA ALA A 1 22.88 -0.74 -8.78
C ALA A 1 22.50 -1.83 -9.78
N LEU A 2 22.11 -3.05 -9.39
CA LEU A 2 21.80 -4.09 -10.38
C LEU A 2 20.57 -3.80 -11.25
N LYS A 3 19.58 -3.10 -10.69
CA LYS A 3 18.39 -2.63 -11.42
C LYS A 3 18.69 -1.60 -12.52
N ASP A 4 19.89 -1.02 -12.53
CA ASP A 4 20.29 0.01 -13.48
C ASP A 4 20.90 -0.59 -14.76
N PHE A 5 21.16 -1.91 -14.77
CA PHE A 5 21.62 -2.65 -15.94
C PHE A 5 20.48 -3.42 -16.59
N SER A 6 20.45 -3.47 -17.92
CA SER A 6 19.50 -4.32 -18.64
C SER A 6 19.84 -5.79 -18.46
N LYS A 7 18.82 -6.65 -18.59
CA LYS A 7 19.00 -8.12 -18.56
C LYS A 7 20.03 -8.61 -19.59
N LYS A 8 20.16 -7.93 -20.73
CA LYS A 8 21.13 -8.27 -21.78
C LYS A 8 22.56 -8.00 -21.34
N GLU A 9 22.80 -6.90 -20.63
CA GLU A 9 24.14 -6.49 -20.18
C GLU A 9 24.73 -7.39 -19.10
N ILE A 10 23.87 -8.06 -18.32
CA ILE A 10 24.27 -8.92 -17.20
C ILE A 10 24.23 -10.42 -17.53
N ARG A 11 23.61 -10.81 -18.64
CA ARG A 11 23.46 -12.23 -19.02
C ARG A 11 24.84 -12.88 -19.22
N GLY A 12 25.07 -14.00 -18.55
CA GLY A 12 26.30 -14.78 -18.67
C GLY A 12 27.51 -14.22 -17.91
N LYS A 13 27.35 -13.12 -17.15
CA LYS A 13 28.40 -12.57 -16.31
C LYS A 13 28.32 -13.13 -14.89
N THR A 14 29.47 -13.36 -14.27
CA THR A 14 29.56 -13.61 -12.83
C THR A 14 29.47 -12.28 -12.09
N ILE A 15 28.46 -12.15 -11.23
CA ILE A 15 28.22 -10.94 -10.43
C ILE A 15 28.58 -11.25 -8.99
N VAL A 16 29.41 -10.40 -8.38
CA VAL A 16 29.73 -10.46 -6.95
C VAL A 16 29.08 -9.27 -6.26
N ALA A 17 28.22 -9.54 -5.27
CA ALA A 17 27.65 -8.51 -4.40
C ALA A 17 28.48 -8.44 -3.12
N VAL A 18 29.09 -7.27 -2.86
CA VAL A 18 29.85 -7.03 -1.62
C VAL A 18 28.91 -6.36 -0.61
N VAL A 19 28.63 -7.05 0.50
CA VAL A 19 27.92 -6.46 1.64
C VAL A 19 28.96 -5.74 2.50
N SER A 20 29.11 -4.43 2.31
CA SER A 20 30.19 -3.64 2.91
C SER A 20 30.02 -3.36 4.41
N GLY A 21 28.85 -3.62 4.98
CA GLY A 21 28.58 -3.46 6.41
C GLY A 21 27.11 -3.63 6.77
N GLY A 22 26.83 -3.64 8.07
CA GLY A 22 25.49 -3.81 8.64
C GLY A 22 25.19 -2.87 9.81
N ASN A 23 25.93 -1.76 9.94
CA ASN A 23 25.64 -0.75 10.96
C ASN A 23 24.31 -0.07 10.62
N PHE A 24 23.23 -0.57 11.21
CA PHE A 24 21.87 -0.15 10.93
C PHE A 24 21.14 0.12 12.24
N ASP A 25 20.41 1.23 12.26
CA ASP A 25 19.62 1.66 13.39
C ASP A 25 18.27 0.93 13.40
N PHE A 26 17.98 0.21 14.49
CA PHE A 26 16.73 -0.54 14.65
C PHE A 26 15.49 0.37 14.57
N GLU A 27 15.60 1.64 14.94
CA GLU A 27 14.50 2.61 14.85
C GLU A 27 14.09 2.90 13.39
N ARG A 28 14.97 2.59 12.42
CA ARG A 28 14.71 2.78 10.99
C ARG A 28 14.11 1.55 10.29
N LEU A 29 14.00 0.41 10.99
CA LEU A 29 13.44 -0.81 10.41
C LEU A 29 11.99 -0.64 9.92
N PRO A 30 11.08 0.06 10.64
CA PRO A 30 9.72 0.28 10.16
C PRO A 30 9.69 0.99 8.80
N ASP A 31 10.48 2.05 8.63
CA ASP A 31 10.56 2.80 7.37
C ASP A 31 11.10 1.97 6.21
N VAL A 32 12.12 1.13 6.48
CA VAL A 32 12.68 0.24 5.47
C VAL A 32 11.68 -0.84 5.08
N LYS A 33 10.99 -1.44 6.04
CA LYS A 33 9.91 -2.41 5.80
C LYS A 33 8.81 -1.76 4.96
N GLU A 34 8.38 -0.56 5.33
CA GLU A 34 7.34 0.20 4.63
C GLU A 34 7.69 0.41 3.15
N ARG A 35 8.90 0.90 2.88
CA ARG A 35 9.38 1.14 1.51
C ARG A 35 9.53 -0.16 0.71
N ALA A 36 10.00 -1.23 1.35
CA ALA A 36 10.15 -2.53 0.71
C ALA A 36 8.79 -3.11 0.29
N LEU A 37 7.82 -3.15 1.21
CA LEU A 37 6.49 -3.68 0.94
C LEU A 37 5.76 -2.88 -0.15
N ARG A 38 5.87 -1.55 -0.14
CA ARG A 38 5.33 -0.70 -1.22
C ARG A 38 6.00 -1.00 -2.56
N PHE A 39 7.32 -1.11 -2.58
CA PHE A 39 8.07 -1.42 -3.81
C PHE A 39 7.72 -2.80 -4.38
N GLU A 40 7.50 -3.79 -3.51
CA GLU A 40 7.09 -5.15 -3.92
C GLU A 40 5.62 -5.24 -4.34
N GLY A 41 4.83 -4.18 -4.09
CA GLY A 41 3.39 -4.13 -4.34
C GLY A 41 2.57 -4.91 -3.31
N LEU A 42 3.13 -5.18 -2.13
CA LEU A 42 2.50 -5.91 -1.03
C LEU A 42 1.78 -4.99 -0.04
N LYS A 43 2.00 -3.67 -0.13
CA LYS A 43 1.30 -2.69 0.69
C LYS A 43 0.81 -1.53 -0.15
N LYS A 44 -0.45 -1.14 0.06
CA LYS A 44 -1.10 -0.03 -0.63
C LYS A 44 -1.89 0.85 0.33
N TYR A 45 -2.07 2.10 -0.06
CA TYR A 45 -2.85 3.08 0.67
C TYR A 45 -3.98 3.61 -0.19
N PHE A 46 -5.18 3.61 0.38
CA PHE A 46 -6.40 4.07 -0.25
C PHE A 46 -7.06 5.15 0.58
N ILE A 47 -7.61 6.17 -0.10
CA ILE A 47 -8.62 7.04 0.51
C ILE A 47 -9.98 6.51 0.05
N ILE A 48 -10.80 6.06 0.99
CA ILE A 48 -12.12 5.49 0.71
C ILE A 48 -13.20 6.40 1.26
N ARG A 49 -14.21 6.70 0.45
CA ARG A 49 -15.39 7.45 0.88
C ARG A 49 -16.50 6.47 1.22
N PHE A 50 -16.80 6.36 2.51
CA PHE A 50 -17.88 5.51 2.97
C PHE A 50 -19.25 6.17 2.77
N PRO A 51 -20.29 5.41 2.36
CA PRO A 51 -21.65 5.90 2.36
C PRO A 51 -22.09 6.19 3.80
N GLN A 52 -22.92 7.24 3.97
CA GLN A 52 -23.45 7.62 5.28
C GLN A 52 -24.64 6.72 5.67
N ARG A 53 -24.36 5.43 5.87
CA ARG A 53 -25.33 4.44 6.37
C ARG A 53 -24.69 3.52 7.41
N PRO A 54 -25.45 3.04 8.41
CA PRO A 54 -24.98 1.99 9.31
C PRO A 54 -24.49 0.77 8.53
N GLY A 55 -23.43 0.12 9.03
CA GLY A 55 -22.87 -1.09 8.42
C GLY A 55 -21.88 -0.87 7.27
N ALA A 56 -21.74 0.33 6.73
CA ALA A 56 -20.87 0.59 5.56
C ALA A 56 -19.41 0.15 5.73
N LEU A 57 -18.85 0.32 6.94
CA LEU A 57 -17.49 -0.17 7.25
C LEU A 57 -17.44 -1.70 7.28
N ARG A 58 -18.45 -2.34 7.86
CA ARG A 58 -18.52 -3.81 7.93
C ARG A 58 -18.58 -4.40 6.53
N ASP A 59 -19.45 -3.88 5.66
CA ASP A 59 -19.59 -4.36 4.29
C ASP A 59 -18.25 -4.26 3.53
N PHE A 60 -17.48 -3.19 3.76
CA PHE A 60 -16.15 -3.04 3.19
C PHE A 60 -15.14 -4.08 3.72
N LEU A 61 -15.16 -4.38 5.03
CA LEU A 61 -14.30 -5.41 5.60
C LEU A 61 -14.59 -6.79 4.99
N GLU A 62 -15.84 -7.06 4.63
CA GLU A 62 -16.24 -8.29 3.94
C GLU A 62 -15.70 -8.39 2.50
N LEU A 63 -15.20 -7.29 1.91
CA LEU A 63 -14.54 -7.30 0.59
C LEU A 63 -13.08 -7.77 0.65
N LEU A 64 -12.43 -7.66 1.80
CA LEU A 64 -11.04 -8.06 1.97
C LEU A 64 -10.85 -9.56 1.74
N GLY A 65 -9.73 -9.92 1.12
CA GLY A 65 -9.32 -11.32 0.98
C GLY A 65 -8.81 -11.91 2.31
N PRO A 66 -8.65 -13.24 2.38
CA PRO A 66 -8.14 -13.92 3.58
C PRO A 66 -6.68 -13.58 3.91
N ASP A 67 -5.95 -13.00 2.96
CA ASP A 67 -4.56 -12.56 3.11
C ASP A 67 -4.41 -11.03 3.15
N ASP A 68 -5.52 -10.29 3.16
CA ASP A 68 -5.51 -8.82 3.17
C ASP A 68 -5.69 -8.29 4.60
N ASP A 69 -4.65 -7.67 5.13
CA ASP A 69 -4.61 -7.12 6.49
C ASP A 69 -4.71 -5.60 6.47
N ILE A 70 -5.56 -5.03 7.33
CA ILE A 70 -5.58 -3.58 7.56
C ILE A 70 -4.40 -3.20 8.44
N ALA A 71 -3.38 -2.61 7.82
CA ALA A 71 -2.18 -2.11 8.49
C ALA A 71 -2.32 -0.65 8.99
N ARG A 72 -3.28 0.11 8.44
CA ARG A 72 -3.57 1.48 8.88
C ARG A 72 -5.03 1.82 8.65
N PHE A 73 -5.64 2.53 9.59
CA PHE A 73 -7.01 3.00 9.46
C PHE A 73 -7.16 4.36 10.16
N GLU A 74 -7.39 5.42 9.39
CA GLU A 74 -7.50 6.78 9.91
C GLU A 74 -8.70 7.51 9.31
N TYR A 75 -9.50 8.13 10.18
CA TYR A 75 -10.62 8.95 9.75
C TYR A 75 -10.15 10.36 9.37
N LEU A 76 -10.32 10.73 8.11
CA LEU A 76 -9.96 12.06 7.61
C LEU A 76 -11.14 13.01 7.84
N LYS A 77 -11.22 13.60 9.04
CA LYS A 77 -12.25 14.61 9.34
C LYS A 77 -11.89 15.94 8.68
N LYS A 78 -12.60 16.34 7.61
CA LYS A 78 -12.56 17.74 7.15
C LYS A 78 -13.48 18.60 8.01
N SER A 79 -12.96 19.73 8.49
CA SER A 79 -13.81 20.81 8.99
C SER A 79 -14.64 21.37 7.82
N ALA A 80 -15.93 21.60 8.08
CA ALA A 80 -16.93 22.17 7.20
C ALA A 80 -17.20 21.43 5.86
N ARG A 81 -18.34 20.71 5.84
CA ARG A 81 -19.07 20.16 4.69
C ARG A 81 -18.55 18.84 4.10
N ASN A 82 -19.10 17.76 4.66
CA ASN A 82 -19.40 16.45 4.06
C ASN A 82 -18.27 15.77 3.30
N PHE A 83 -17.59 14.80 3.91
CA PHE A 83 -17.43 13.41 3.46
C PHE A 83 -16.63 12.62 4.52
N GLY A 84 -17.12 11.42 4.89
CA GLY A 84 -16.46 10.50 5.82
C GLY A 84 -15.36 9.69 5.11
N SER A 85 -14.33 10.40 4.65
CA SER A 85 -13.20 9.77 4.00
C SER A 85 -12.32 9.09 5.04
N VAL A 86 -11.89 7.87 4.74
CA VAL A 86 -10.97 7.11 5.58
C VAL A 86 -9.72 6.81 4.77
N LEU A 87 -8.56 7.06 5.36
CA LEU A 87 -7.30 6.52 4.88
C LEU A 87 -7.18 5.08 5.38
N ILE A 88 -7.01 4.14 4.46
CA ILE A 88 -6.80 2.73 4.78
C ILE A 88 -5.49 2.27 4.13
N GLY A 89 -4.59 1.74 4.95
CA GLY A 89 -3.40 1.01 4.50
C GLY A 89 -3.68 -0.48 4.57
N ILE A 90 -3.50 -1.19 3.46
CA ILE A 90 -3.73 -2.63 3.34
C ILE A 90 -2.40 -3.30 2.99
N GLU A 91 -2.04 -4.33 3.75
CA GLU A 91 -0.96 -5.27 3.45
C GLU A 91 -1.54 -6.57 2.91
N THR A 92 -0.84 -7.22 1.99
CA THR A 92 -1.25 -8.51 1.44
C THR A 92 -0.05 -9.40 1.20
N LYS A 93 -0.24 -10.72 1.19
CA LYS A 93 0.83 -11.69 0.90
C LYS A 93 1.14 -11.82 -0.60
N ASP A 94 0.24 -11.39 -1.47
CA ASP A 94 0.41 -11.44 -2.92
C ASP A 94 -0.12 -10.18 -3.59
N ARG A 95 0.75 -9.48 -4.33
CA ARG A 95 0.40 -8.23 -5.04
C ARG A 95 -0.82 -8.36 -5.96
N ARG A 96 -1.10 -9.56 -6.48
CA ARG A 96 -2.24 -9.85 -7.37
C ARG A 96 -3.57 -9.71 -6.64
N ASN A 97 -3.59 -9.83 -5.31
CA ASN A 97 -4.80 -9.66 -4.50
C ASN A 97 -5.35 -8.24 -4.62
N PHE A 98 -4.50 -7.23 -4.83
CA PHE A 98 -4.98 -5.86 -5.06
C PHE A 98 -5.77 -5.70 -6.35
N ASP A 99 -5.50 -6.50 -7.38
CA ASP A 99 -6.30 -6.46 -8.61
C ASP A 99 -7.69 -7.05 -8.37
N LEU A 100 -7.77 -8.13 -7.59
CA LEU A 100 -9.04 -8.72 -7.15
C LEU A 100 -9.82 -7.76 -6.25
N LEU A 101 -9.14 -7.12 -5.29
CA LEU A 101 -9.77 -6.19 -4.36
C LEU A 101 -10.31 -4.95 -5.08
N LYS A 102 -9.56 -4.37 -6.02
CA LYS A 102 -10.06 -3.27 -6.86
C LYS A 102 -11.26 -3.70 -7.68
N ALA A 103 -11.26 -4.91 -8.26
CA ALA A 103 -12.42 -5.41 -8.99
C ALA A 103 -13.68 -5.52 -8.10
N LYS A 104 -13.53 -5.95 -6.83
CA LYS A 104 -14.62 -5.94 -5.85
C LYS A 104 -15.08 -4.52 -5.51
N PHE A 105 -14.16 -3.57 -5.36
CA PHE A 105 -14.50 -2.16 -5.13
C PHE A 105 -15.35 -1.59 -6.26
N GLU A 106 -14.98 -1.84 -7.52
CA GLU A 106 -15.77 -1.41 -8.68
C GLU A 106 -17.14 -2.09 -8.71
N ALA A 107 -17.21 -3.40 -8.43
CA ALA A 107 -18.47 -4.15 -8.43
C ALA A 107 -19.46 -3.64 -7.38
N GLU A 108 -18.97 -3.26 -6.19
CA GLU A 108 -19.78 -2.74 -5.08
C GLU A 108 -19.94 -1.21 -5.10
N GLY A 109 -19.41 -0.53 -6.13
CA GLY A 109 -19.48 0.93 -6.28
C GLY A 109 -18.71 1.71 -5.21
N VAL A 110 -17.71 1.09 -4.56
CA VAL A 110 -16.87 1.72 -3.55
C VAL A 110 -16.09 2.87 -4.18
N GLN A 111 -16.24 4.06 -3.62
CA GLN A 111 -15.51 5.24 -4.06
C GLN A 111 -14.14 5.28 -3.38
N TYR A 112 -13.07 4.94 -4.12
CA TYR A 112 -11.71 4.92 -3.59
C TYR A 112 -10.72 5.70 -4.47
N GLN A 113 -9.59 6.06 -3.87
CA GLN A 113 -8.43 6.62 -4.56
C GLN A 113 -7.18 5.89 -4.07
N ASP A 114 -6.45 5.21 -4.97
CA ASP A 114 -5.11 4.67 -4.67
C ASP A 114 -4.11 5.83 -4.61
N ILE A 115 -3.50 6.04 -3.43
CA ILE A 115 -2.51 7.09 -3.19
C ILE A 115 -1.10 6.51 -2.96
N THR A 116 -0.90 5.21 -3.20
CA THR A 116 0.34 4.50 -2.89
C THR A 116 1.56 5.14 -3.54
N ASP A 117 1.43 5.64 -4.77
CA ASP A 117 2.52 6.29 -5.52
C ASP A 117 2.50 7.82 -5.46
N ASN A 118 1.55 8.41 -4.72
CA ASN A 118 1.48 9.85 -4.57
C ASN A 118 2.55 10.32 -3.56
N LYS A 119 3.71 10.74 -4.09
CA LYS A 119 4.86 11.16 -3.28
C LYS A 119 4.54 12.31 -2.30
N THR A 120 3.67 13.23 -2.69
CA THR A 120 3.27 14.36 -1.85
C THR A 120 2.44 13.89 -0.68
N LEU A 121 1.39 13.10 -0.92
CA LEU A 121 0.53 12.57 0.15
C LEU A 121 1.27 11.56 1.03
N ALA A 122 2.15 10.75 0.44
CA ALA A 122 3.01 9.85 1.21
C ALA A 122 3.83 10.63 2.23
N GLY A 123 4.52 11.71 1.85
CA GLY A 123 5.36 12.46 2.79
C GLY A 123 4.62 13.19 3.93
N PHE A 124 3.31 13.43 3.81
CA PHE A 124 2.51 14.08 4.85
C PHE A 124 1.74 13.10 5.74
N ILE A 125 1.50 11.89 5.24
CA ILE A 125 0.58 10.95 5.86
C ILE A 125 1.33 9.67 6.24
N ILE A 126 2.16 9.10 5.36
CA ILE A 126 2.89 7.82 5.51
C ILE A 126 4.29 8.08 6.07
#